data_AF-A0A257JX60-F1
#
_entry.id   AF-A0A257JX60-F1
#
_cell.length_a   1.000
_cell.length_b   1.000
_cell.length_c   1.000
_cell.angle_alpha   90.00
_cell.angle_beta   90.00
_cell.angle_gamma   90.00
#
_symmetry.space_group_name_H-M   'P 1'
#
loop_
_entity.id
_entity.type
_entity.pdbx_description
1 polymer ?
#
loop_
_entity_poly.entity_id
_entity_poly.type
_entity_poly.pdbx_seq_one_letter_code
_entity_poly.pdbx_strand_id
1 'polypeptide(L)'
;MVDSNLIPLRFDPKLFVCLTLGFIAATVIGTVSHECGHYIACRLMGFDAVVHYGMTTHHGPRMPRTARLVFLLGGPLQTMLTGSIGVILLYLFRKDFYRAEKLNWRQWLMVFTALFWLRQFSNSVMLVIRYLDSGEFSSRGDEFRLAAYLEWPKWTILFSTGAIGCSVLLWVILSFIPRDYRLTFMISGIVGGVTGFILWLDIFGKVILP
;
A
#
# COMPACT_ATOMS: atom_id res chain seq x y z
N MET A 1 -1.80 -42.25 3.87
CA MET A 1 -0.64 -41.34 3.82
C MET A 1 -1.20 -39.94 3.68
N VAL A 2 -1.32 -39.23 4.80
CA VAL A 2 -1.73 -37.83 4.80
C VAL A 2 -0.47 -37.07 4.44
N ASP A 3 -0.30 -36.69 3.17
CA ASP A 3 0.70 -35.70 2.79
C ASP A 3 0.34 -34.43 3.54
N SER A 4 1.04 -34.18 4.64
CA SER A 4 1.06 -32.91 5.32
C SER A 4 1.66 -31.89 4.36
N ASN A 5 0.82 -31.34 3.49
CA ASN A 5 1.00 -30.08 2.75
C ASN A 5 1.08 -28.88 3.73
N LEU A 6 1.78 -29.05 4.85
CA LEU A 6 2.21 -27.97 5.70
C LEU A 6 3.17 -27.15 4.86
N ILE A 7 2.83 -25.87 4.68
CA ILE A 7 3.73 -24.88 4.10
C ILE A 7 5.08 -25.05 4.82
N PRO A 8 6.18 -25.40 4.15
CA PRO A 8 7.45 -25.58 4.83
C PRO A 8 7.79 -24.28 5.54
N LEU A 9 7.79 -24.32 6.88
CA LEU A 9 8.08 -23.18 7.73
C LEU A 9 9.59 -22.97 7.73
N ARG A 10 10.12 -22.43 6.63
CA ARG A 10 11.52 -22.04 6.51
C ARG A 10 11.66 -20.54 6.75
N PHE A 11 12.56 -20.21 7.65
CA PHE A 11 12.92 -18.84 7.98
C PHE A 11 14.35 -18.58 7.53
N ASP A 12 14.55 -17.54 6.73
CA ASP A 12 15.87 -17.12 6.25
C ASP A 12 16.21 -15.75 6.89
N PRO A 13 17.09 -15.69 7.90
CA PRO A 13 17.41 -14.46 8.61
C PRO A 13 18.06 -13.39 7.72
N LYS A 14 18.85 -13.80 6.72
CA LYS A 14 19.53 -12.84 5.83
C LYS A 14 18.50 -12.21 4.89
N LEU A 15 17.62 -13.03 4.32
CA LEU A 15 16.53 -12.52 3.49
C LEU A 15 15.57 -11.66 4.32
N PHE A 16 15.28 -12.06 5.56
CA PHE A 16 14.43 -11.30 6.49
C PHE A 16 14.90 -9.86 6.63
N VAL A 17 16.17 -9.63 6.98
CA VAL A 17 16.72 -8.28 7.16
C VAL A 17 16.61 -7.46 5.87
N CYS A 18 16.97 -8.03 4.72
CA CYS A 18 16.87 -7.35 3.43
C CYS A 18 15.43 -6.96 3.09
N LEU A 19 14.48 -7.87 3.29
CA LEU A 19 13.07 -7.61 3.03
C LEU A 19 12.50 -6.58 3.99
N THR A 20 12.83 -6.64 5.29
CA THR A 20 12.39 -5.67 6.28
C THR A 20 12.85 -4.26 5.92
N LEU A 21 14.12 -4.09 5.54
CA LEU A 21 14.63 -2.80 5.05
C LEU A 21 13.91 -2.36 3.76
N GLY A 22 13.66 -3.30 2.85
CA GLY A 22 12.87 -3.06 1.63
C GLY A 22 11.45 -2.58 1.94
N PHE A 23 10.76 -3.19 2.91
CA PHE A 23 9.43 -2.79 3.35
C PHE A 23 9.42 -1.42 4.04
N ILE A 24 10.44 -1.10 4.85
CA ILE A 24 10.61 0.23 5.44
C ILE A 24 10.71 1.28 4.32
N ALA A 25 11.61 1.06 3.37
CA ALA A 25 11.79 1.97 2.23
C ALA A 25 10.52 2.08 1.38
N ALA A 26 9.88 0.95 1.06
CA ALA A 26 8.64 0.92 0.28
C ALA A 26 7.48 1.64 0.99
N THR A 27 7.42 1.61 2.33
CA THR A 27 6.42 2.34 3.12
C THR A 27 6.59 3.85 2.97
N VAL A 28 7.83 4.34 3.05
CA VAL A 28 8.17 5.75 2.81
C VAL A 28 7.81 6.15 1.38
N ILE A 29 8.32 5.41 0.39
CA ILE A 29 8.09 5.69 -1.03
C ILE A 29 6.60 5.66 -1.36
N GLY A 30 5.86 4.67 -0.86
CA GLY A 30 4.43 4.53 -1.08
C GLY A 30 3.63 5.67 -0.47
N THR A 31 4.02 6.15 0.73
CA THR A 31 3.36 7.28 1.39
C THR A 31 3.61 8.58 0.61
N VAL A 32 4.86 8.88 0.29
CA VAL A 32 5.21 10.09 -0.48
C VAL A 32 4.57 10.05 -1.87
N SER A 33 4.57 8.90 -2.54
CA SER A 33 3.93 8.76 -3.85
C SER A 33 2.42 8.98 -3.79
N HIS A 34 1.75 8.50 -2.73
CA HIS A 34 0.31 8.75 -2.50
C HIS A 34 0.04 10.25 -2.36
N GLU A 35 0.83 10.96 -1.55
CA GLU A 35 0.69 12.41 -1.40
C GLU A 35 1.00 13.16 -2.70
N CYS A 36 2.00 12.72 -3.47
CA CYS A 36 2.24 13.22 -4.82
C CYS A 36 1.04 13.02 -5.74
N GLY A 37 0.27 11.94 -5.58
CA GLY A 37 -0.99 11.71 -6.29
C GLY A 37 -2.02 12.80 -6.01
N HIS A 38 -2.20 13.18 -4.74
CA HIS A 38 -3.04 14.30 -4.35
C HIS A 38 -2.54 15.63 -4.90
N TYR A 39 -1.22 15.86 -4.85
CA TYR A 39 -0.60 17.07 -5.39
C TYR A 39 -0.84 17.22 -6.90
N ILE A 40 -0.59 16.16 -7.68
CA ILE A 40 -0.84 16.17 -9.13
C ILE A 40 -2.32 16.43 -9.42
N ALA A 41 -3.22 15.73 -8.72
CA ALA A 41 -4.65 15.94 -8.86
C ALA A 41 -5.08 17.40 -8.57
N CYS A 42 -4.50 18.01 -7.53
CA CYS A 42 -4.75 19.40 -7.17
C CYS A 42 -4.27 20.37 -8.26
N ARG A 43 -3.03 20.18 -8.73
CA ARG A 43 -2.41 21.02 -9.77
C ARG A 43 -3.15 20.94 -11.10
N LEU A 44 -3.62 19.74 -11.48
CA LEU A 44 -4.43 19.55 -12.70
C LEU A 44 -5.77 20.31 -12.63
N MET A 45 -6.30 20.53 -11.42
CA MET A 45 -7.52 21.32 -11.20
C MET A 45 -7.25 22.82 -11.06
N GLY A 46 -6.01 23.27 -11.22
CA GLY A 46 -5.62 24.69 -11.16
C GLY A 46 -5.41 25.24 -9.75
N PHE A 47 -5.26 24.38 -8.75
CA PHE A 47 -5.02 24.78 -7.36
C PHE A 47 -3.55 24.59 -6.96
N ASP A 48 -3.05 25.44 -6.08
CA ASP A 48 -1.75 25.26 -5.44
C ASP A 48 -1.86 24.23 -4.31
N ALA A 49 -0.91 23.29 -4.26
CA ALA A 49 -0.82 22.28 -3.22
C ALA A 49 0.61 22.16 -2.70
N VAL A 50 0.73 21.73 -1.45
CA VAL A 50 1.99 21.42 -0.80
C VAL A 50 1.93 19.99 -0.26
N VAL A 51 2.94 19.20 -0.61
CA VAL A 51 3.11 17.85 -0.08
C VAL A 51 3.81 17.94 1.27
N HIS A 52 3.15 17.43 2.30
CA HIS A 52 3.71 17.21 3.63
C HIS A 52 4.04 15.72 3.79
N TYR A 53 4.73 15.38 4.86
CA TYR A 53 5.22 14.02 5.08
C TYR A 53 4.14 12.92 5.12
N GLY A 54 2.88 13.25 5.42
CA GLY A 54 1.78 12.29 5.46
C GLY A 54 0.43 12.90 5.08
N MET A 55 0.42 14.05 4.42
CA MET A 55 -0.79 14.69 3.92
C MET A 55 -0.46 15.70 2.83
N THR A 56 -1.43 16.04 2.01
CA THR A 56 -1.31 17.12 1.03
C THR A 56 -2.31 18.21 1.38
N THR A 57 -1.82 19.44 1.50
CA THR A 57 -2.66 20.62 1.73
C THR A 57 -2.84 21.37 0.42
N HIS A 58 -3.94 22.12 0.30
CA HIS A 58 -4.18 23.03 -0.81
C HIS A 58 -4.42 24.44 -0.29
N HIS A 59 -3.99 25.42 -1.07
CA HIS A 59 -4.11 26.84 -0.76
C HIS A 59 -5.12 27.48 -1.72
N GLY A 60 -5.90 28.43 -1.21
CA GLY A 60 -6.86 29.21 -2.02
C GLY A 60 -8.32 28.98 -1.66
N PRO A 61 -9.26 29.39 -2.55
CA PRO A 61 -10.69 29.31 -2.29
C PRO A 61 -11.16 27.85 -2.18
N ARG A 62 -12.30 27.65 -1.51
CA ARG A 62 -12.89 26.33 -1.32
C ARG A 62 -13.05 25.62 -2.67
N MET A 63 -12.41 24.46 -2.81
CA MET A 63 -12.47 23.68 -4.03
C MET A 63 -13.92 23.37 -4.44
N PRO A 64 -14.27 23.55 -5.72
CA PRO A 64 -15.55 23.10 -6.25
C PRO A 64 -15.66 21.57 -6.12
N ARG A 65 -16.89 21.09 -6.08
CA ARG A 65 -17.23 19.69 -5.85
C ARG A 65 -16.43 18.71 -6.71
N THR A 66 -16.31 18.98 -8.01
CA THR A 66 -15.56 18.16 -8.98
C THR A 66 -14.05 18.13 -8.67
N ALA A 67 -13.45 19.28 -8.37
CA ALA A 67 -12.03 19.37 -8.01
C ALA A 67 -11.72 18.60 -6.71
N ARG A 68 -12.63 18.66 -5.74
CA ARG A 68 -12.49 17.91 -4.49
C ARG A 68 -12.53 16.39 -4.72
N LEU A 69 -13.39 15.92 -5.62
CA LEU A 69 -13.44 14.50 -5.97
C LEU A 69 -12.14 14.02 -6.64
N VAL A 70 -11.62 14.80 -7.60
CA VAL A 70 -10.33 14.50 -8.26
C VAL A 70 -9.19 14.51 -7.25
N PHE A 71 -9.17 15.49 -6.35
CA PHE A 71 -8.21 15.55 -5.25
C PHE A 71 -8.27 14.30 -4.37
N LEU A 72 -9.45 13.92 -3.86
CA LEU A 72 -9.59 12.74 -2.98
C LEU A 72 -9.20 11.42 -3.67
N LEU A 73 -9.43 11.32 -4.98
CA LEU A 73 -9.04 10.14 -5.76
C LEU A 73 -7.53 10.09 -6.06
N GLY A 74 -6.83 11.22 -6.07
CA GLY A 74 -5.44 11.32 -6.53
C GLY A 74 -4.49 10.34 -5.86
N GLY A 75 -4.41 10.33 -4.53
CA GLY A 75 -3.54 9.42 -3.79
C GLY A 75 -3.92 7.94 -3.93
N PRO A 76 -5.18 7.55 -3.63
CA PRO A 76 -5.62 6.17 -3.81
C PRO A 76 -5.40 5.65 -5.23
N LEU A 77 -5.76 6.43 -6.27
CA LEU A 77 -5.54 6.03 -7.66
C LEU A 77 -4.06 5.92 -7.99
N GLN A 78 -3.20 6.83 -7.53
CA GLN A 78 -1.76 6.76 -7.77
C GLN A 78 -1.21 5.42 -7.27
N THR A 79 -1.51 5.04 -6.03
CA THR A 79 -0.99 3.79 -5.45
C THR A 79 -1.57 2.55 -6.13
N MET A 80 -2.88 2.55 -6.45
CA MET A 80 -3.52 1.45 -7.18
C MET A 80 -2.96 1.30 -8.60
N LEU A 81 -2.66 2.39 -9.30
CA LEU A 81 -2.06 2.38 -10.64
C LEU A 81 -0.64 1.82 -10.59
N THR A 82 0.20 2.27 -9.65
CA THR A 82 1.54 1.73 -9.46
C THR A 82 1.51 0.24 -9.12
N GLY A 83 0.62 -0.17 -8.22
CA GLY A 83 0.39 -1.57 -7.88
C GLY A 83 -0.03 -2.41 -9.10
N SER A 84 -0.92 -1.87 -9.92
CA SER A 84 -1.39 -2.52 -11.14
C SER A 84 -0.30 -2.66 -12.19
N ILE A 85 0.58 -1.66 -12.34
CA ILE A 85 1.78 -1.78 -13.19
C ILE A 85 2.67 -2.93 -12.70
N GLY A 86 2.89 -3.05 -11.38
CA GLY A 86 3.63 -4.17 -10.80
C GLY A 86 3.00 -5.52 -11.10
N VAL A 87 1.68 -5.65 -10.96
CA VAL A 87 0.92 -6.86 -11.32
C VAL A 87 1.07 -7.22 -12.80
N ILE A 88 0.98 -6.23 -13.70
CA ILE A 88 1.17 -6.45 -15.13
C ILE A 88 2.59 -6.95 -15.40
N LEU A 89 3.61 -6.33 -14.81
CA LEU A 89 5.00 -6.78 -14.95
C LEU A 89 5.19 -8.22 -14.46
N LEU A 90 4.65 -8.57 -13.28
CA LEU A 90 4.70 -9.94 -12.77
C LEU A 90 4.03 -10.93 -13.73
N TYR A 91 2.86 -10.57 -14.28
CA TYR A 91 2.15 -11.42 -15.23
C TYR A 91 2.95 -11.63 -16.53
N LEU A 92 3.58 -10.59 -17.07
CA LEU A 92 4.38 -10.64 -18.29
C LEU A 92 5.66 -11.48 -18.09
N PHE A 93 6.36 -11.29 -16.98
CA PHE A 93 7.62 -11.97 -16.66
C PHE A 93 7.43 -13.28 -15.86
N ARG A 94 6.20 -13.79 -15.75
CA ARG A 94 5.86 -14.95 -14.89
C ARG A 94 6.72 -16.19 -15.11
N LYS A 95 7.16 -16.43 -16.36
CA LYS A 95 7.98 -17.60 -16.71
C LYS A 95 9.34 -17.60 -16.01
N ASP A 96 9.90 -16.42 -15.76
CA ASP A 96 11.19 -16.26 -15.11
C ASP A 96 11.10 -16.53 -13.60
N PHE A 97 9.92 -16.37 -13.00
CA PHE A 97 9.68 -16.67 -11.59
C PHE A 97 9.54 -18.17 -11.34
N TYR A 98 8.87 -18.90 -12.24
CA TYR A 98 8.68 -20.35 -12.09
C TYR A 98 9.98 -21.16 -12.28
N ARG A 99 10.94 -20.62 -13.02
CA ARG A 99 12.23 -21.28 -13.26
C ARG A 99 13.28 -20.98 -12.20
N ALA A 100 13.05 -19.97 -11.37
CA ALA A 100 14.05 -19.49 -10.41
C ALA A 100 13.84 -20.15 -9.04
N GLU A 101 14.86 -20.86 -8.54
CA GLU A 101 14.87 -21.32 -7.14
C GLU A 101 14.94 -20.16 -6.14
N LYS A 102 15.58 -19.05 -6.54
CA LYS A 102 15.72 -17.82 -5.75
C LYS A 102 15.36 -16.61 -6.57
N LEU A 103 14.63 -15.68 -5.97
CA LEU A 103 14.26 -14.42 -6.61
C LEU A 103 15.46 -13.46 -6.67
N ASN A 104 15.72 -12.92 -7.86
CA ASN A 104 16.72 -11.88 -8.06
C ASN A 104 16.19 -10.50 -7.62
N TRP A 105 17.06 -9.52 -7.39
CA TRP A 105 16.68 -8.18 -6.95
C TRP A 105 15.68 -7.48 -7.90
N ARG A 106 15.76 -7.72 -9.22
CA ARG A 106 14.79 -7.21 -10.20
C ARG A 106 13.40 -7.82 -10.03
N GLN A 107 13.35 -9.10 -9.69
CA GLN A 107 12.10 -9.81 -9.42
C GLN A 107 11.49 -9.31 -8.10
N TRP A 108 12.32 -9.07 -7.09
CA TRP A 108 11.88 -8.40 -5.87
C TRP A 108 11.35 -7.00 -6.14
N LEU A 109 12.01 -6.20 -6.98
CA LEU A 109 11.51 -4.88 -7.35
C LEU A 109 10.10 -4.97 -7.98
N MET A 110 9.86 -5.91 -8.90
CA MET A 110 8.53 -6.14 -9.48
C MET A 110 7.49 -6.54 -8.43
N VAL A 111 7.87 -7.40 -7.47
CA VAL A 111 7.02 -7.78 -6.34
C VAL A 111 6.69 -6.53 -5.50
N PHE A 112 7.69 -5.76 -5.06
CA PHE A 112 7.49 -4.55 -4.26
C PHE A 112 6.63 -3.51 -4.98
N THR A 113 6.78 -3.35 -6.30
CA THR A 113 5.90 -2.47 -7.08
C THR A 113 4.44 -2.96 -7.01
N ALA A 114 4.20 -4.26 -7.15
CA ALA A 114 2.84 -4.83 -7.02
C ALA A 114 2.26 -4.66 -5.61
N LEU A 115 3.11 -4.67 -4.58
CA LEU A 115 2.72 -4.46 -3.18
C LEU A 115 2.21 -3.04 -2.89
N PHE A 116 2.16 -2.10 -3.84
CA PHE A 116 1.47 -0.82 -3.60
C PHE A 116 -0.03 -1.02 -3.31
N TRP A 117 -0.62 -2.13 -3.75
CA TRP A 117 -1.97 -2.57 -3.33
C TRP A 117 -2.08 -2.88 -1.82
N LEU A 118 -0.95 -3.09 -1.12
CA LEU A 118 -0.91 -3.29 0.33
C LEU A 118 -1.54 -2.12 1.08
N ARG A 119 -1.42 -0.87 0.58
CA ARG A 119 -2.00 0.29 1.24
C ARG A 119 -3.52 0.19 1.36
N GLN A 120 -4.22 -0.21 0.30
CA GLN A 120 -5.68 -0.35 0.31
C GLN A 120 -6.15 -1.43 1.30
N PHE A 121 -5.42 -2.55 1.36
CA PHE A 121 -5.67 -3.60 2.34
C PHE A 121 -5.33 -3.15 3.78
N SER A 122 -4.18 -2.51 3.99
CA SER A 122 -3.78 -2.01 5.30
C SER A 122 -4.74 -0.94 5.83
N ASN A 123 -5.24 -0.05 4.97
CA ASN A 123 -6.21 0.96 5.37
C ASN A 123 -7.52 0.34 5.87
N SER A 124 -8.02 -0.72 5.20
CA SER A 124 -9.24 -1.42 5.64
C SER A 124 -9.03 -2.17 6.96
N VAL A 125 -7.87 -2.81 7.14
CA VAL A 125 -7.48 -3.47 8.40
C VAL A 125 -7.36 -2.44 9.54
N MET A 126 -6.70 -1.30 9.30
CA MET A 126 -6.54 -0.25 10.29
C MET A 126 -7.87 0.38 10.71
N LEU A 127 -8.83 0.46 9.81
CA LEU A 127 -10.18 0.91 10.16
C LEU A 127 -10.88 -0.06 11.10
N VAL A 128 -10.78 -1.36 10.83
CA VAL A 128 -11.33 -2.41 11.71
C VAL A 128 -10.66 -2.35 13.09
N ILE A 129 -9.33 -2.28 13.13
CA ILE A 129 -8.58 -2.17 14.41
C ILE A 129 -9.03 -0.94 15.20
N ARG A 130 -9.13 0.23 14.57
CA ARG A 130 -9.58 1.46 15.24
C ARG A 130 -11.03 1.39 15.71
N TYR A 131 -11.89 0.72 14.94
CA TYR A 131 -13.27 0.52 15.35
C TYR A 131 -13.38 -0.37 16.59
N LEU A 132 -12.58 -1.44 16.65
CA LEU A 132 -12.54 -2.33 17.81
C LEU A 132 -11.99 -1.62 19.06
N ASP A 133 -11.06 -0.68 18.89
CA ASP A 133 -10.43 0.06 19.99
C ASP A 133 -11.29 1.22 20.51
N SER A 134 -11.81 2.06 19.60
CA SER A 134 -12.51 3.30 19.97
C SER A 134 -14.04 3.22 19.90
N GLY A 135 -14.61 2.15 19.32
CA GLY A 135 -16.04 2.04 19.01
C GLY A 135 -16.50 3.00 17.89
N GLU A 136 -15.62 3.90 17.44
CA GLU A 136 -15.88 4.88 16.41
C GLU A 136 -15.06 4.62 15.16
N PHE A 137 -15.56 5.20 14.08
CA PHE A 137 -14.95 5.01 12.79
C PHE A 137 -14.14 6.22 12.38
N SER A 138 -12.85 5.98 12.21
CA SER A 138 -11.85 6.97 11.88
C SER A 138 -12.21 7.72 10.58
N SER A 139 -12.54 9.01 10.70
CA SER A 139 -12.97 9.88 9.59
C SER A 139 -11.82 10.48 8.76
N ARG A 140 -10.58 10.01 8.96
CA ARG A 140 -9.39 10.60 8.33
C ARG A 140 -9.04 10.03 6.95
N GLY A 141 -9.50 8.82 6.59
CA GLY A 141 -9.12 8.17 5.33
C GLY A 141 -9.74 8.81 4.08
N ASP A 142 -9.00 8.80 2.97
CA ASP A 142 -9.46 9.39 1.70
C ASP A 142 -10.66 8.64 1.12
N GLU A 143 -10.64 7.32 1.21
CA GLU A 143 -11.73 6.44 0.76
C GLU A 143 -13.00 6.66 1.59
N PHE A 144 -12.85 6.97 2.88
CA PHE A 144 -13.97 7.30 3.77
C PHE A 144 -14.59 8.66 3.42
N ARG A 145 -13.76 9.66 3.13
CA ARG A 145 -14.20 10.99 2.67
C ARG A 145 -14.86 10.91 1.30
N LEU A 146 -14.36 10.04 0.42
CA LEU A 146 -14.93 9.80 -0.90
C LEU A 146 -16.31 9.13 -0.81
N ALA A 147 -16.46 8.11 0.05
CA ALA A 147 -17.75 7.47 0.27
C ALA A 147 -18.78 8.46 0.86
N ALA A 148 -18.36 9.29 1.81
CA ALA A 148 -19.20 10.37 2.35
C ALA A 148 -19.57 11.42 1.28
N TYR A 149 -18.67 11.71 0.35
CA TYR A 149 -18.94 12.62 -0.77
C TYR A 149 -19.96 12.04 -1.76
N LEU A 150 -19.95 10.72 -1.97
CA LEU A 150 -20.91 10.02 -2.83
C LEU A 150 -22.24 9.67 -2.12
N GLU A 151 -22.42 10.10 -0.87
CA GLU A 151 -23.57 9.74 -0.02
C GLU A 151 -23.72 8.22 0.16
N TRP A 152 -22.61 7.49 0.06
CA TRP A 152 -22.57 6.04 0.25
C TRP A 152 -22.20 5.68 1.69
N PRO A 153 -22.55 4.46 2.15
CA PRO A 153 -22.06 3.96 3.42
C PRO A 153 -20.53 4.02 3.45
N LYS A 154 -19.97 4.62 4.49
CA LYS A 154 -18.55 5.04 4.54
C LYS A 154 -17.54 3.88 4.38
N TRP A 155 -18.02 2.65 4.60
CA TRP A 155 -17.31 1.38 4.52
C TRP A 155 -17.12 0.87 3.11
N THR A 156 -18.00 1.25 2.17
CA THR A 156 -18.17 0.55 0.90
C THR A 156 -16.90 0.63 0.05
N ILE A 157 -16.38 1.84 -0.16
CA ILE A 157 -15.20 2.06 -0.99
C ILE A 157 -13.98 1.42 -0.34
N LEU A 158 -13.82 1.58 0.98
CA LEU A 158 -12.63 1.05 1.64
C LEU A 158 -12.62 -0.48 1.71
N PHE A 159 -13.73 -1.14 2.03
CA PHE A 159 -13.75 -2.60 2.04
C PHE A 159 -13.72 -3.21 0.64
N SER A 160 -14.34 -2.58 -0.36
CA SER A 160 -14.28 -3.09 -1.74
C SER A 160 -12.85 -3.01 -2.29
N THR A 161 -12.19 -1.85 -2.17
CA THR A 161 -10.79 -1.68 -2.59
C THR A 161 -9.83 -2.51 -1.75
N GLY A 162 -10.08 -2.62 -0.44
CA GLY A 162 -9.32 -3.49 0.47
C GLY A 162 -9.44 -4.97 0.13
N ALA A 163 -10.62 -5.44 -0.28
CA ALA A 163 -10.84 -6.83 -0.72
C ALA A 163 -10.13 -7.13 -2.05
N ILE A 164 -10.16 -6.19 -3.00
CA ILE A 164 -9.38 -6.27 -4.25
C ILE A 164 -7.89 -6.34 -3.91
N GLY A 165 -7.41 -5.43 -3.06
CA GLY A 165 -6.02 -5.41 -2.60
C GLY A 165 -5.61 -6.74 -1.96
N CYS A 166 -6.42 -7.27 -1.04
CA CYS A 166 -6.19 -8.58 -0.43
C CYS A 166 -6.06 -9.70 -1.47
N SER A 167 -6.99 -9.74 -2.44
CA SER A 167 -6.99 -10.75 -3.51
C SER A 167 -5.72 -10.67 -4.37
N VAL A 168 -5.30 -9.46 -4.74
CA VAL A 168 -4.06 -9.21 -5.48
C VAL A 168 -2.84 -9.66 -4.67
N LEU A 169 -2.76 -9.29 -3.39
CA LEU A 169 -1.62 -9.65 -2.52
C LEU A 169 -1.52 -11.16 -2.31
N LEU A 170 -2.65 -11.84 -2.07
CA LEU A 170 -2.69 -13.30 -1.96
C LEU A 170 -2.22 -13.95 -3.26
N TRP A 171 -2.70 -13.46 -4.40
CA TRP A 171 -2.25 -13.94 -5.69
C TRP A 171 -0.74 -13.74 -5.89
N VAL A 172 -0.19 -12.57 -5.54
CA VAL A 172 1.25 -12.28 -5.64
C VAL A 172 2.06 -13.24 -4.76
N ILE A 173 1.70 -13.37 -3.48
CA ILE A 173 2.43 -14.20 -2.52
C ILE A 173 2.37 -15.68 -2.91
N LEU A 174 1.19 -16.17 -3.28
CA LEU A 174 1.00 -17.59 -3.57
C LEU A 174 1.53 -18.00 -4.95
N SER A 175 1.57 -17.09 -5.92
CA SER A 175 1.95 -17.40 -7.31
C SER A 175 3.42 -17.11 -7.61
N PHE A 176 4.01 -16.06 -7.04
CA PHE A 176 5.35 -15.59 -7.43
C PHE A 176 6.42 -15.77 -6.34
N ILE A 177 6.04 -15.88 -5.07
CA ILE A 177 7.00 -16.08 -3.98
C ILE A 177 7.20 -17.58 -3.75
N PRO A 178 8.45 -18.09 -3.82
CA PRO A 178 8.78 -19.49 -3.53
C PRO A 178 8.30 -19.92 -2.15
N ARG A 179 7.79 -21.15 -2.02
CA ARG A 179 7.17 -21.66 -0.77
C ARG A 179 8.07 -21.48 0.45
N ASP A 180 9.36 -21.72 0.30
CA ASP A 180 10.38 -21.62 1.35
C ASP A 180 10.57 -20.20 1.90
N TYR A 181 10.21 -19.16 1.14
CA TYR A 181 10.42 -17.76 1.52
C TYR A 181 9.16 -17.02 1.96
N ARG A 182 7.98 -17.64 1.81
CA ARG A 182 6.69 -16.97 2.10
C ARG A 182 6.58 -16.52 3.55
N LEU A 183 6.97 -17.37 4.50
CA LEU A 183 6.95 -17.03 5.93
C LEU A 183 7.86 -15.83 6.22
N THR A 184 9.11 -15.90 5.75
CA THR A 184 10.10 -14.83 5.89
C THR A 184 9.58 -13.52 5.29
N PHE A 185 8.95 -13.58 4.12
CA PHE A 185 8.34 -12.43 3.45
C PHE A 185 7.16 -11.84 4.24
N MET A 186 6.27 -12.69 4.77
CA MET A 186 5.12 -12.21 5.55
C MET A 186 5.55 -11.55 6.87
N ILE A 187 6.48 -12.16 7.60
CA ILE A 187 6.97 -11.60 8.87
C ILE A 187 7.73 -10.30 8.60
N SER A 188 8.62 -10.27 7.59
CA SER A 188 9.32 -9.04 7.21
C SER A 188 8.39 -7.94 6.73
N GLY A 189 7.28 -8.28 6.05
CA GLY A 189 6.22 -7.34 5.68
C GLY A 189 5.53 -6.69 6.86
N ILE A 190 5.17 -7.47 7.88
CA ILE A 190 4.56 -6.96 9.11
C ILE A 190 5.57 -6.09 9.87
N VAL A 191 6.75 -6.63 10.17
CA VAL A 191 7.79 -5.93 10.95
C VAL A 191 8.26 -4.67 10.23
N GLY A 192 8.61 -4.78 8.95
CA GLY A 192 9.11 -3.68 8.15
C GLY A 192 8.04 -2.64 7.82
N GLY A 193 6.80 -3.05 7.57
CA GLY A 193 5.69 -2.14 7.31
C GLY A 193 5.33 -1.31 8.55
N VAL A 194 5.17 -1.95 9.71
CA VAL A 194 4.89 -1.25 10.98
C VAL A 194 6.06 -0.35 11.37
N THR A 195 7.28 -0.87 11.33
CA THR A 195 8.48 -0.08 11.65
C THR A 195 8.63 1.09 10.69
N GLY A 196 8.45 0.87 9.39
CA GLY A 196 8.52 1.92 8.37
C GLY A 196 7.47 3.01 8.57
N PHE A 197 6.25 2.62 8.92
CA PHE A 197 5.17 3.56 9.22
C PHE A 197 5.51 4.45 10.42
N ILE A 198 6.00 3.87 11.52
CA ILE A 198 6.41 4.62 12.72
C ILE A 198 7.61 5.51 12.41
N LEU A 199 8.67 4.95 11.81
CA LEU A 199 9.87 5.70 11.45
C LEU A 199 9.55 6.89 10.55
N TRP A 200 8.65 6.71 9.58
CA TRP A 200 8.29 7.78 8.68
C TRP A 200 7.38 8.82 9.33
N LEU A 201 6.22 8.42 9.87
CA LEU A 201 5.24 9.40 10.32
C LEU A 201 5.60 10.04 11.66
N ASP A 202 6.32 9.35 12.53
CA ASP A 202 6.64 9.87 13.86
C ASP A 202 8.01 10.53 13.97
N ILE A 203 8.99 10.06 13.18
CA ILE A 203 10.39 10.49 13.31
C ILE A 203 10.87 11.28 12.08
N PHE A 204 11.07 10.61 10.95
CA PHE A 204 11.79 11.19 9.81
C PHE A 204 10.94 12.13 8.97
N GLY A 205 9.68 11.78 8.74
CA GLY A 205 8.78 12.54 7.89
C GLY A 205 8.65 13.99 8.35
N LYS A 206 8.41 14.20 9.65
CA LYS A 206 8.31 15.53 10.28
C LYS A 206 9.57 16.38 10.18
N VAL A 207 10.74 15.75 9.97
CA VAL A 207 12.03 16.45 9.85
C VAL A 207 12.37 16.75 8.40
N ILE A 208 12.03 15.84 7.48
CA ILE A 208 12.42 15.93 6.07
C ILE A 208 11.44 16.77 5.26
N LEU A 209 10.15 16.62 5.52
CA LEU A 209 9.08 17.33 4.83
C LEU A 209 8.30 18.18 5.84
N PRO A 210 7.85 19.38 5.43
CA PRO A 210 7.10 20.29 6.29
C PRO A 210 5.75 19.70 6.72
#